data_AF-A0A7S1HGT8-F1
#
_entry.id   AF-A0A7S1HGT8-F1
#
_cell.length_a   1.000
_cell.length_b   1.000
_cell.length_c   1.000
_cell.angle_alpha   90.00
_cell.angle_beta   90.00
_cell.angle_gamma   90.00
#
_symmetry.space_group_name_H-M   'P 1'
#
loop_
_entity.id
_entity.type
_entity.pdbx_description
1 polymer ?
#
loop_
_entity_poly.entity_id
_entity_poly.type
_entity_poly.pdbx_seq_one_letter_code
_entity_poly.pdbx_strand_id
1 'polypeptide(L)'
;AAVLAVLSPAVKLSFGGDDGVEAFKAMWRPDAPDSGLWDTLATALALGSSFDAQGRFAAPYTYSRWPSGIDAFSHVVAVGRGVRVRAAADEAAAVIGQLDFEIVGLADLTGERNGWTAVKLPSGQVGHVRSTLVRSPLDFRVGFAKKDGRWQIDYFIAGD
;
A
#
# COMPACT_ATOMS: atom_id res chain seq x y z
N ALA A 1 -22.28 -1.89 8.90
CA ALA A 1 -21.73 -1.81 7.54
C ALA A 1 -21.65 -3.17 6.81
N ALA A 2 -21.86 -3.20 5.48
CA ALA A 2 -21.80 -4.42 4.64
C ALA A 2 -20.44 -5.16 4.68
N VAL A 3 -19.34 -4.42 4.90
CA VAL A 3 -17.98 -4.98 5.03
C VAL A 3 -17.87 -6.02 6.16
N LEU A 4 -18.63 -5.87 7.24
CA LEU A 4 -18.58 -6.79 8.38
C LEU A 4 -19.04 -8.21 8.00
N ALA A 5 -19.93 -8.33 7.02
CA ALA A 5 -20.45 -9.63 6.57
C ALA A 5 -19.43 -10.44 5.77
N VAL A 6 -18.36 -9.79 5.30
CA VAL A 6 -17.28 -10.44 4.53
C VAL A 6 -15.99 -10.53 5.33
N LEU A 7 -15.96 -10.22 6.63
CA LEU A 7 -14.78 -10.43 7.45
C LEU A 7 -14.62 -11.91 7.83
N SER A 8 -13.39 -12.39 7.81
CA SER A 8 -13.01 -13.60 8.56
C SER A 8 -13.22 -13.34 10.06
N PRO A 9 -13.75 -14.30 10.85
CA PRO A 9 -13.85 -14.15 12.30
C PRO A 9 -12.51 -13.82 12.97
N ALA A 10 -11.42 -14.30 12.37
CA ALA A 10 -10.03 -14.07 12.79
C ALA A 10 -9.27 -13.16 11.80
N VAL A 11 -9.95 -12.16 11.21
CA VAL A 11 -9.30 -11.19 10.31
C VAL A 11 -8.07 -10.56 10.98
N LYS A 12 -6.94 -10.55 10.27
CA LYS A 12 -5.70 -9.95 10.78
C LYS A 12 -5.66 -8.45 10.50
N LEU A 13 -5.36 -7.62 11.51
CA LEU A 13 -5.31 -6.16 11.36
C LEU A 13 -3.97 -5.55 11.77
N SER A 14 -3.21 -6.26 12.60
CA SER A 14 -1.86 -5.86 13.00
C SER A 14 -0.97 -7.08 13.21
N PHE A 15 0.34 -6.87 13.21
CA PHE A 15 1.31 -7.90 13.58
C PHE A 15 1.40 -8.09 15.10
N GLY A 16 0.83 -7.16 15.88
CA GLY A 16 0.78 -7.19 17.34
C GLY A 16 -0.40 -7.99 17.93
N GLY A 17 -1.30 -8.52 17.10
CA GLY A 17 -2.38 -9.42 17.54
C GLY A 17 -3.74 -8.77 17.80
N ASP A 18 -3.94 -7.50 17.42
CA ASP A 18 -5.26 -6.85 17.45
C ASP A 18 -6.12 -7.35 16.28
N ASP A 19 -6.68 -8.55 16.43
CA ASP A 19 -7.36 -9.27 15.36
C ASP A 19 -8.86 -9.44 15.61
N GLY A 20 -9.58 -9.79 14.53
CA GLY A 20 -10.99 -10.17 14.57
C GLY A 20 -11.97 -9.02 14.39
N VAL A 21 -13.25 -9.38 14.36
CA VAL A 21 -14.33 -8.46 13.96
C VAL A 21 -14.50 -7.28 14.92
N GLU A 22 -14.33 -7.49 16.23
CA GLU A 22 -14.45 -6.41 17.21
C GLU A 22 -13.28 -5.43 17.14
N ALA A 23 -12.05 -5.95 16.97
CA ALA A 23 -10.88 -5.10 16.73
C ALA A 23 -11.04 -4.30 15.43
N PHE A 24 -11.61 -4.91 14.37
CA PHE A 24 -11.90 -4.22 13.12
C PHE A 24 -12.87 -3.06 13.33
N LYS A 25 -13.97 -3.28 14.06
CA LYS A 25 -14.94 -2.23 14.37
C LYS A 25 -14.31 -1.09 15.17
N ALA A 26 -13.49 -1.42 16.17
CA ALA A 26 -12.80 -0.43 16.99
C ALA A 26 -11.82 0.42 16.18
N MET A 27 -10.98 -0.22 15.36
CA MET A 27 -9.99 0.44 14.51
C MET A 27 -10.65 1.30 13.43
N TRP A 28 -11.59 0.72 12.69
CA TRP A 28 -12.09 1.32 11.45
C TRP A 28 -13.37 2.12 11.62
N ARG A 29 -14.17 1.88 12.67
CA ARG A 29 -15.45 2.56 12.92
C ARG A 29 -16.31 2.62 11.64
N PRO A 30 -16.67 1.48 11.02
CA PRO A 30 -17.11 1.41 9.62
C PRO A 30 -18.44 2.15 9.31
N ASP A 31 -19.22 2.47 10.34
CA ASP A 31 -20.47 3.21 10.22
C ASP A 31 -20.29 4.72 10.54
N ALA A 32 -19.08 5.16 10.93
CA ALA A 32 -18.77 6.56 11.18
C ALA A 32 -18.56 7.32 9.86
N PRO A 33 -19.08 8.56 9.74
CA PRO A 33 -18.99 9.34 8.51
C PRO A 33 -17.54 9.77 8.18
N ASP A 34 -16.67 9.84 9.17
CA ASP A 34 -15.24 10.18 9.07
C ASP A 34 -14.35 8.92 9.04
N SER A 35 -14.91 7.74 8.80
CA SER A 35 -14.15 6.49 8.76
C SER A 35 -13.18 6.48 7.57
N GLY A 36 -11.88 6.36 7.86
CA GLY A 36 -10.84 6.15 6.85
C GLY A 36 -10.84 4.76 6.19
N LEU A 37 -11.77 3.87 6.58
CA LEU A 37 -11.85 2.50 6.07
C LEU A 37 -11.99 2.46 4.55
N TRP A 38 -12.98 3.18 4.03
CA TRP A 38 -13.36 3.05 2.64
C TRP A 38 -12.29 3.62 1.71
N ASP A 39 -11.71 4.75 2.07
CA ASP A 39 -10.61 5.35 1.32
C ASP A 39 -9.36 4.46 1.32
N THR A 40 -9.03 3.86 2.47
CA THR A 40 -7.87 2.97 2.58
C THR A 40 -8.09 1.68 1.79
N LEU A 41 -9.27 1.06 1.93
CA LEU A 41 -9.62 -0.17 1.20
C LEU A 41 -9.68 0.08 -0.31
N ALA A 42 -10.30 1.17 -0.74
CA ALA A 42 -10.36 1.57 -2.15
C ALA A 42 -8.95 1.81 -2.72
N THR A 43 -8.08 2.48 -1.96
CA THR A 43 -6.69 2.72 -2.37
C THR A 43 -5.93 1.41 -2.60
N ALA A 44 -6.05 0.44 -1.69
CA ALA A 44 -5.39 -0.87 -1.83
C ALA A 44 -5.93 -1.64 -3.04
N LEU A 45 -7.25 -1.63 -3.27
CA LEU A 45 -7.90 -2.35 -4.37
C LEU A 45 -7.69 -1.69 -5.74
N ALA A 46 -7.54 -0.37 -5.80
CA ALA A 46 -7.40 0.37 -7.05
C ALA A 46 -6.12 0.03 -7.83
N LEU A 47 -5.09 -0.45 -7.13
CA LEU A 47 -3.81 -0.86 -7.71
C LEU A 47 -3.80 -2.36 -8.06
N GLY A 48 -4.94 -2.92 -8.42
CA GLY A 48 -5.05 -4.33 -8.82
C GLY A 48 -4.53 -5.30 -7.75
N SER A 49 -4.25 -6.53 -8.18
CA SER A 49 -4.07 -7.64 -7.26
C SER A 49 -3.39 -8.83 -7.93
N SER A 50 -3.02 -9.84 -7.15
CA SER A 50 -2.72 -11.17 -7.65
C SER A 50 -3.25 -12.27 -6.74
N PHE A 51 -3.35 -13.48 -7.30
CA PHE A 51 -3.57 -14.69 -6.51
C PHE A 51 -2.23 -15.30 -6.09
N ASP A 52 -2.13 -15.73 -4.83
CA ASP A 52 -1.05 -16.59 -4.37
C ASP A 52 -1.28 -18.06 -4.78
N ALA A 53 -0.31 -18.93 -4.51
CA ALA A 53 -0.38 -20.35 -4.88
C ALA A 53 -1.50 -21.10 -4.15
N GLN A 54 -2.00 -20.56 -3.04
CA GLN A 54 -3.09 -21.11 -2.24
C GLN A 54 -4.46 -20.56 -2.70
N GLY A 55 -4.49 -19.74 -3.75
CA GLY A 55 -5.72 -19.14 -4.28
C GLY A 55 -6.25 -17.97 -3.44
N ARG A 56 -5.43 -17.40 -2.54
CA ARG A 56 -5.77 -16.17 -1.85
C ARG A 56 -5.55 -14.99 -2.79
N PHE A 57 -6.52 -14.09 -2.86
CA PHE A 57 -6.39 -12.83 -3.57
C PHE A 57 -5.73 -11.80 -2.66
N ALA A 58 -4.67 -11.14 -3.11
CA ALA A 58 -3.96 -10.10 -2.36
C ALA A 58 -3.84 -8.83 -3.19
N ALA A 59 -4.17 -7.70 -2.58
CA ALA A 59 -4.04 -6.36 -3.15
C ALA A 59 -3.31 -5.43 -2.17
N PRO A 60 -2.57 -4.42 -2.64
CA PRO A 60 -2.29 -4.08 -4.05
C PRO A 60 -1.24 -4.98 -4.73
N TYR A 61 -1.05 -4.87 -6.06
CA TYR A 61 0.07 -5.55 -6.75
C TYR A 61 1.44 -5.16 -6.19
N THR A 62 1.55 -3.93 -5.67
CA THR A 62 2.77 -3.38 -5.08
C THR A 62 3.22 -4.16 -3.85
N TYR A 63 2.30 -4.89 -3.20
CA TYR A 63 2.61 -5.88 -2.18
C TYR A 63 2.66 -7.29 -2.78
N SER A 64 1.60 -7.70 -3.47
CA SER A 64 1.38 -9.11 -3.83
C SER A 64 2.33 -9.66 -4.90
N ARG A 65 2.97 -8.76 -5.66
CA ARG A 65 3.97 -9.07 -6.69
C ARG A 65 5.32 -8.42 -6.41
N TRP A 66 5.57 -7.98 -5.18
CA TRP A 66 6.86 -7.40 -4.84
C TRP A 66 8.00 -8.40 -5.11
N PRO A 67 9.05 -8.01 -5.86
CA PRO A 67 10.13 -8.93 -6.20
C PRO A 67 10.92 -9.41 -4.98
N SER A 68 11.20 -10.71 -4.92
CA SER A 68 12.13 -11.25 -3.92
C SER A 68 13.53 -10.71 -4.18
N GLY A 69 14.18 -10.16 -3.15
CA GLY A 69 15.53 -9.58 -3.24
C GLY A 69 15.57 -8.06 -3.27
N ILE A 70 14.42 -7.38 -3.35
CA ILE A 70 14.35 -5.94 -3.12
C ILE A 70 13.83 -5.69 -1.71
N ASP A 71 14.62 -4.96 -0.91
CA ASP A 71 14.26 -4.62 0.46
C ASP A 71 13.04 -3.68 0.50
N ALA A 72 11.97 -4.16 1.13
CA ALA A 72 10.68 -3.49 1.27
C ALA A 72 10.73 -2.22 2.15
N PHE A 73 11.71 -2.10 3.05
CA PHE A 73 11.84 -0.94 3.94
C PHE A 73 12.57 0.23 3.28
N SER A 74 13.40 -0.04 2.27
CA SER A 74 14.23 0.97 1.61
C SER A 74 13.79 1.32 0.20
N HIS A 75 12.65 0.79 -0.27
CA HIS A 75 12.19 0.98 -1.64
C HIS A 75 10.69 1.31 -1.72
N VAL A 76 10.33 1.99 -2.80
CA VAL A 76 8.95 2.26 -3.19
C VAL A 76 8.79 2.01 -4.69
N VAL A 77 7.55 1.85 -5.13
CA VAL A 77 7.22 1.68 -6.55
C VAL A 77 6.38 2.84 -7.05
N ALA A 78 6.69 3.38 -8.23
CA ALA A 78 5.80 4.31 -8.91
C ALA A 78 4.51 3.59 -9.34
N VAL A 79 3.35 4.21 -9.15
CA VAL A 79 2.05 3.58 -9.46
C VAL A 79 1.41 4.14 -10.74
N GLY A 80 2.23 4.62 -11.66
CA GLY A 80 1.78 5.16 -12.94
C GLY A 80 2.88 5.25 -13.97
N ARG A 81 2.49 5.67 -15.18
CA ARG A 81 3.41 6.01 -16.27
C ARG A 81 3.77 7.49 -16.24
N GLY A 82 5.00 7.82 -16.61
CA GLY A 82 5.49 9.19 -16.70
C GLY A 82 5.43 9.95 -15.37
N VAL A 83 5.56 9.25 -14.23
CA VAL A 83 5.54 9.87 -12.89
C VAL A 83 6.75 10.78 -12.77
N ARG A 84 6.51 12.09 -12.68
CA ARG A 84 7.57 13.10 -12.69
C ARG A 84 8.38 13.05 -11.41
N VAL A 85 9.70 13.02 -11.57
CA VAL A 85 10.68 13.15 -10.50
C VAL A 85 11.23 14.56 -10.58
N ARG A 86 11.11 15.31 -9.49
CA ARG A 86 11.46 16.73 -9.41
C ARG A 86 12.73 16.96 -8.60
N ALA A 87 13.46 18.03 -8.93
CA ALA A 87 14.69 18.38 -8.23
C ALA A 87 14.49 18.70 -6.73
N ALA A 88 13.31 19.21 -6.37
CA ALA A 88 12.93 19.54 -5.00
C ALA A 88 11.48 19.10 -4.72
N ALA A 89 11.10 19.06 -3.44
CA ALA A 89 9.76 18.79 -2.94
C ALA A 89 8.78 19.96 -3.22
N ASP A 90 8.66 20.34 -4.49
CA ASP A 90 7.90 21.48 -4.98
C ASP A 90 7.35 21.19 -6.39
N GLU A 91 6.11 21.57 -6.67
CA GLU A 91 5.48 21.42 -7.99
C GLU A 91 6.11 22.30 -9.07
N ALA A 92 6.71 23.42 -8.69
CA ALA A 92 7.39 24.30 -9.63
C ALA A 92 8.83 23.83 -9.93
N ALA A 93 9.38 22.92 -9.12
CA ALA A 93 10.74 22.44 -9.32
C ALA A 93 10.88 21.69 -10.66
N ALA A 94 12.06 21.86 -11.27
CA ALA A 94 12.39 21.24 -12.54
C ALA A 94 12.20 19.71 -12.48
N VAL A 95 11.63 19.17 -13.56
CA VAL A 95 11.53 17.72 -13.75
C VAL A 95 12.90 17.21 -14.18
N ILE A 96 13.48 16.31 -13.40
CA ILE A 96 14.82 15.74 -13.61
C ILE A 96 14.77 14.28 -14.06
N GLY A 97 13.58 13.68 -14.07
CA GLY A 97 13.36 12.31 -14.51
C GLY A 97 11.89 11.94 -14.53
N GLN A 98 11.59 10.74 -15.01
CA GLN A 98 10.26 10.14 -14.98
C GLN A 98 10.38 8.66 -14.63
N LEU A 99 9.36 8.11 -13.97
CA LEU A 99 9.26 6.69 -13.63
C LEU A 99 8.03 6.10 -14.33
N ASP A 100 8.17 4.87 -14.84
CA ASP A 100 7.10 4.09 -15.48
C ASP A 100 6.90 2.76 -14.74
N PHE A 101 6.11 2.78 -13.66
CA PHE A 101 5.91 1.61 -12.78
C PHE A 101 7.20 1.02 -12.18
N GLU A 102 8.24 1.84 -12.06
CA GLU A 102 9.56 1.41 -11.61
C GLU A 102 9.67 1.36 -10.07
N ILE A 103 10.45 0.41 -9.57
CA ILE A 103 10.85 0.34 -8.17
C ILE A 103 12.14 1.15 -7.99
N VAL A 104 12.12 2.10 -7.06
CA VAL A 104 13.23 3.00 -6.75
C VAL A 104 13.54 3.01 -5.26
N GLY A 105 14.81 3.25 -4.95
CA GLY A 105 15.25 3.37 -3.56
C GLY A 105 14.75 4.67 -2.94
N LEU A 106 14.47 4.64 -1.64
CA LEU A 106 14.22 5.82 -0.84
C LEU A 106 15.54 6.56 -0.56
N ALA A 107 15.51 7.88 -0.66
CA ALA A 107 16.62 8.73 -0.23
C ALA A 107 16.56 9.05 1.26
N ASP A 108 15.36 9.00 1.85
CA ASP A 108 15.08 9.18 3.27
C ASP A 108 14.32 7.97 3.81
N LEU A 109 14.87 7.32 4.83
CA LEU A 109 14.34 6.12 5.47
C LEU A 109 13.62 6.41 6.79
N THR A 110 13.53 7.67 7.22
CA THR A 110 12.84 8.07 8.46
C THR A 110 11.33 7.84 8.39
N GLY A 111 10.78 7.72 7.18
CA GLY A 111 9.35 7.53 6.94
C GLY A 111 8.56 8.84 6.83
N GLU A 112 9.19 9.99 7.04
CA GLU A 112 8.52 11.28 6.89
C GLU A 112 8.23 11.59 5.41
N ARG A 113 6.95 11.81 5.09
CA ARG A 113 6.48 12.07 3.73
C ARG A 113 5.52 13.24 3.73
N ASN A 114 6.07 14.46 3.77
CA ASN A 114 5.33 15.73 3.78
C ASN A 114 4.71 16.06 2.40
N GLY A 115 3.89 15.15 1.87
CA GLY A 115 3.33 15.21 0.51
C GLY A 115 4.32 14.86 -0.62
N TRP A 116 5.60 14.72 -0.28
CA TRP A 116 6.67 14.32 -1.18
C TRP A 116 7.46 13.15 -0.61
N THR A 117 7.94 12.29 -1.50
CA THR A 117 8.83 11.17 -1.22
C THR A 117 10.13 11.39 -1.94
N ALA A 118 11.24 11.45 -1.20
CA ALA A 118 12.57 11.56 -1.78
C ALA A 118 13.05 10.17 -2.25
N VAL A 119 13.44 10.07 -3.51
CA VAL A 119 13.81 8.82 -4.18
C VAL A 119 15.19 8.93 -4.82
N LYS A 120 15.90 7.81 -4.94
CA LYS A 120 17.17 7.66 -5.66
C LYS A 120 16.88 7.08 -7.04
N LEU A 121 17.19 7.84 -8.09
CA LEU A 121 17.13 7.38 -9.48
C LEU A 121 18.25 6.36 -9.76
N PRO A 122 18.14 5.54 -10.81
CA PRO A 122 19.22 4.63 -11.23
C PRO A 122 20.57 5.34 -11.49
N SER A 123 20.53 6.63 -11.85
CA SER A 123 21.72 7.46 -12.01
C SER A 123 22.43 7.81 -10.69
N GLY A 124 21.83 7.50 -9.54
CA GLY A 124 22.27 7.90 -8.21
C GLY A 124 21.78 9.30 -7.79
N GLN A 125 21.17 10.06 -8.70
CA GLN A 125 20.61 11.38 -8.38
C GLN A 125 19.39 11.23 -7.46
N VAL A 126 19.32 12.09 -6.43
CA VAL A 126 18.13 12.20 -5.57
C VAL A 126 17.12 13.16 -6.21
N GLY A 127 15.86 12.76 -6.21
CA GLY A 127 14.74 13.58 -6.62
C GLY A 127 13.52 13.36 -5.73
N HIS A 128 12.44 14.07 -6.01
CA HIS A 128 11.22 14.08 -5.21
C HIS A 128 10.01 13.77 -6.07
N VAL A 129 9.18 12.84 -5.60
CA VAL A 129 7.92 12.45 -6.24
C VAL A 129 6.77 12.74 -5.29
N ARG A 130 5.59 13.08 -5.81
CA ARG A 130 4.38 13.16 -4.97
C ARG A 130 4.13 11.83 -4.29
N SER A 131 3.93 11.86 -2.97
CA SER A 131 3.74 10.63 -2.19
C SER A 131 2.50 9.83 -2.61
N THR A 132 1.54 10.45 -3.29
CA THR A 132 0.37 9.77 -3.87
C THR A 132 0.67 8.97 -5.13
N LEU A 133 1.83 9.19 -5.78
CA LEU A 133 2.25 8.54 -7.03
C LEU A 133 3.30 7.44 -6.81
N VAL A 134 3.68 7.18 -5.55
CA VAL A 134 4.55 6.07 -5.17
C VAL A 134 3.91 5.29 -4.02
N ARG A 135 4.22 4.00 -3.90
CA ARG A 135 3.71 3.13 -2.85
C ARG A 135 4.79 2.28 -2.21
N SER A 136 4.67 2.10 -0.90
CA SER A 136 5.44 1.10 -0.18
C SER A 136 4.74 -0.27 -0.31
N PRO A 137 5.47 -1.38 -0.46
CA PRO A 137 4.89 -2.72 -0.30
C PRO A 137 4.37 -2.97 1.14
N LEU A 138 4.79 -2.14 2.09
CA LEU A 138 4.38 -2.18 3.49
C LEU A 138 3.17 -1.29 3.82
N ASP A 139 2.66 -0.53 2.84
CA ASP A 139 1.40 0.20 2.99
C ASP A 139 0.24 -0.79 3.22
N PHE A 140 -0.95 -0.27 3.56
CA PHE A 140 -2.13 -1.10 3.77
C PHE A 140 -2.39 -2.04 2.60
N ARG A 141 -2.59 -3.31 2.94
CA ARG A 141 -2.84 -4.42 2.03
C ARG A 141 -4.02 -5.25 2.54
N VAL A 142 -4.80 -5.76 1.60
CA VAL A 142 -5.98 -6.57 1.89
C VAL A 142 -5.87 -7.92 1.20
N GLY A 143 -6.17 -8.97 1.97
CA GLY A 143 -6.18 -10.34 1.51
C GLY A 143 -7.56 -10.93 1.61
N PHE A 144 -7.98 -11.65 0.58
CA PHE A 144 -9.24 -12.38 0.57
C PHE A 144 -8.98 -13.87 0.36
N ALA A 145 -9.57 -14.69 1.22
CA ALA A 145 -9.53 -16.14 1.11
C ALA A 145 -10.93 -16.70 0.98
N LYS A 146 -11.08 -17.80 0.24
CA LYS A 146 -12.34 -18.52 0.15
C LYS A 146 -12.42 -19.56 1.27
N LYS A 147 -13.28 -19.35 2.26
CA LYS A 147 -13.52 -20.23 3.41
C LYS A 147 -14.98 -20.68 3.40
N ASP A 148 -15.21 -21.99 3.49
CA ASP A 148 -16.55 -22.61 3.42
C ASP A 148 -17.38 -22.12 2.22
N GLY A 149 -16.73 -22.02 1.06
CA GLY A 149 -17.36 -21.56 -0.18
C GLY A 149 -17.58 -20.05 -0.30
N ARG A 150 -17.26 -19.25 0.73
CA ARG A 150 -17.45 -17.79 0.73
C ARG A 150 -16.12 -17.04 0.73
N TRP A 151 -16.04 -15.97 -0.05
CA TRP A 151 -14.90 -15.03 0.01
C TRP A 151 -14.99 -14.20 1.28
N GLN A 152 -13.88 -14.11 1.99
CA GLN A 152 -13.76 -13.35 3.23
C GLN A 152 -12.45 -12.57 3.23
N ILE A 153 -12.46 -11.37 3.80
CA ILE A 153 -11.26 -10.60 4.14
C ILE A 153 -10.53 -11.37 5.25
N ASP A 154 -9.37 -11.90 4.90
CA ASP A 154 -8.49 -12.69 5.76
C ASP A 154 -7.52 -11.76 6.53
N TYR A 155 -7.07 -10.69 5.89
CA TYR A 155 -6.27 -9.63 6.52
C TYR A 155 -6.56 -8.27 5.89
N PHE A 156 -6.42 -7.22 6.70
CA PHE A 156 -6.36 -5.83 6.25
C PHE A 156 -5.39 -5.06 7.15
N ILE A 157 -4.14 -4.96 6.73
CA ILE A 157 -2.99 -4.68 7.60
C ILE A 157 -1.96 -3.82 6.87
N ALA A 158 -1.17 -3.04 7.62
CA ALA A 158 0.02 -2.33 7.15
C ALA A 158 1.22 -2.64 8.08
N GLY A 159 2.44 -2.34 7.63
CA GLY A 159 3.68 -2.61 8.36
C GLY A 159 4.27 -3.99 8.07
N ASP A 160 5.07 -4.49 9.00
CA ASP A 160 5.78 -5.78 8.99
C ASP A 160 5.64 -6.56 10.29
#